data_AF-A0A7C4Y210-F1
#
_entry.id   AF-A0A7C4Y210-F1
#
_cell.length_a   1.000
_cell.length_b   1.000
_cell.length_c   1.000
_cell.angle_alpha   90.00
_cell.angle_beta   90.00
_cell.angle_gamma   90.00
#
_symmetry.space_group_name_H-M   'P 1'
#
loop_
_entity.id
_entity.type
_entity.pdbx_description
1 polymer ?
#
loop_
_entity_poly.entity_id
_entity_poly.type
_entity_poly.pdbx_seq_one_letter_code
_entity_poly.pdbx_strand_id
1 'polypeptide(L)'
;MDVRKAPPSATRIGTIPVNANSAYEQGVLLIGCDVGDNGSYLPKLRELGQELYAQHGAQVLLAVLDHVSALMARRVLELLIDEGIVNGKYTAGITRRAGMTGLKPYLILRQIDDLGLFGDDVNRRVVFVEDGLALGANVMAGCMHSLGTPQNPLGGNRGMACVLGLRMELQKARGFV
;
A
#
# COMPACT_ATOMS: atom_id res chain seq x y z
N MET A 1 7.27 6.15 14.31
CA MET A 1 6.22 6.49 13.33
C MET A 1 4.98 5.74 13.78
N ASP A 2 3.85 6.42 13.97
CA ASP A 2 2.58 5.80 14.34
C ASP A 2 1.72 5.64 13.08
N VAL A 3 1.56 4.41 12.62
CA VAL A 3 0.71 4.06 11.48
C VAL A 3 -0.57 3.41 12.01
N ARG A 4 -1.69 4.08 11.76
CA ARG A 4 -3.01 3.71 12.31
C ARG A 4 -4.15 4.09 11.38
N LYS A 5 -5.30 3.46 11.59
CA LYS A 5 -6.57 3.89 11.01
C LYS A 5 -6.91 5.30 11.51
N ALA A 6 -7.32 6.17 10.60
CA ALA A 6 -7.74 7.51 10.95
C ALA A 6 -9.10 7.49 11.67
N PRO A 7 -9.28 8.20 12.80
CA PRO A 7 -10.59 8.35 13.38
C PRO A 7 -11.49 9.21 12.48
N PRO A 8 -12.82 8.99 12.43
CA PRO A 8 -13.73 9.76 11.57
C PRO A 8 -13.70 11.27 11.83
N SER A 9 -13.39 11.68 13.07
CA SER A 9 -13.25 13.08 13.47
C SER A 9 -11.93 13.73 13.02
N ALA A 10 -10.99 12.98 12.43
CA ALA A 10 -9.71 13.52 12.00
C ALA A 10 -9.87 14.51 10.85
N THR A 11 -9.42 15.74 11.08
CA THR A 11 -9.27 16.78 10.06
C THR A 11 -7.82 16.88 9.54
N ARG A 12 -6.89 16.24 10.24
CA ARG A 12 -5.47 16.13 9.91
C ARG A 12 -4.91 14.78 10.35
N ILE A 13 -3.90 14.31 9.62
CA ILE A 13 -3.03 13.21 10.05
C ILE A 13 -1.60 13.64 9.76
N GLY A 14 -0.77 13.73 10.81
CA GLY A 14 0.51 14.41 10.69
C GLY A 14 0.33 15.85 10.19
N THR A 15 1.13 16.23 9.21
CA THR A 15 1.07 17.57 8.62
C THR A 15 0.06 17.68 7.47
N ILE A 16 -0.67 16.62 7.14
CA ILE A 16 -1.55 16.56 5.98
C ILE A 16 -3.01 16.78 6.40
N PRO A 17 -3.73 17.75 5.81
CA PRO A 17 -5.17 17.90 6.01
C PRO A 17 -5.92 16.76 5.32
N VAL A 18 -6.95 16.24 6.00
CA VAL A 18 -7.79 15.14 5.50
C VAL A 18 -9.25 15.41 5.84
N ASN A 19 -10.17 14.79 5.10
CA ASN A 19 -11.58 14.73 5.46
C ASN A 19 -11.95 13.29 5.81
N ALA A 20 -11.57 12.85 7.01
CA ALA A 20 -11.77 11.46 7.44
C ALA A 20 -13.27 11.11 7.58
N ASN A 21 -14.11 12.09 7.92
CA ASN A 21 -15.56 11.89 8.02
C ASN A 21 -16.15 11.49 6.66
N SER A 22 -15.79 12.21 5.60
CA SER A 22 -16.28 11.88 4.25
C SER A 22 -15.77 10.52 3.78
N ALA A 23 -14.52 10.17 4.09
CA ALA A 23 -13.98 8.83 3.78
C ALA A 23 -14.77 7.74 4.51
N TYR A 24 -15.08 7.93 5.78
CA TYR A 24 -15.87 7.00 6.58
C TYR A 24 -17.29 6.83 6.03
N GLU A 25 -17.98 7.92 5.70
CA GLU A 25 -19.33 7.91 5.09
C GLU A 25 -19.35 7.15 3.75
N GLN A 26 -18.26 7.17 3.00
CA GLN A 26 -18.10 6.46 1.72
C GLN A 26 -17.61 5.02 1.87
N GLY A 27 -17.41 4.52 3.10
CA GLY A 27 -16.83 3.19 3.34
C GLY A 27 -15.37 3.07 2.90
N VAL A 28 -14.65 4.18 2.80
CA VAL A 28 -13.23 4.24 2.43
C VAL A 28 -12.38 4.13 3.69
N LEU A 29 -11.55 3.09 3.76
CA LEU A 29 -10.56 2.95 4.82
C LEU A 29 -9.43 3.97 4.64
N LEU A 30 -9.30 4.90 5.59
CA LEU A 30 -8.20 5.85 5.64
C LEU A 30 -7.16 5.40 6.66
N ILE A 31 -5.96 5.08 6.19
CA ILE A 31 -4.78 4.79 7.02
C ILE A 31 -3.82 5.96 6.89
N GLY A 32 -3.31 6.45 8.02
CA GLY A 32 -2.33 7.52 8.03
C GLY A 32 -1.13 7.22 8.92
N CYS A 33 -0.07 7.98 8.70
CA CYS A 33 1.17 7.91 9.46
C CYS A 33 1.42 9.26 10.14
N ASP A 34 1.67 9.23 11.44
CA ASP A 34 1.92 10.42 12.26
C ASP A 34 3.18 10.26 13.12
N VAL A 35 3.66 11.38 13.65
CA VAL A 35 4.74 11.47 14.63
C VAL A 35 4.25 12.35 15.78
N GLY A 36 3.75 11.73 16.84
CA GLY A 36 3.12 12.42 17.96
C GLY A 36 1.65 12.69 17.69
N ASP A 37 1.24 13.95 17.83
CA ASP A 37 -0.10 14.45 17.49
C ASP A 37 0.03 15.49 16.38
N ASN A 38 -0.38 15.13 15.17
CA ASN A 38 -0.31 15.95 13.96
C ASN A 38 1.10 16.52 13.71
N GLY A 39 2.12 15.68 13.89
CA GLY A 39 3.51 16.03 13.70
C GLY A 39 4.16 16.79 14.86
N SER A 40 3.53 16.84 16.04
CA SER A 40 4.09 17.53 17.21
C SER A 40 5.50 17.07 17.60
N TYR A 41 5.88 15.84 17.25
CA TYR A 41 7.21 15.28 17.54
C TYR A 41 8.20 15.35 16.37
N LEU A 42 7.87 16.06 15.29
CA LEU A 42 8.81 16.30 14.19
C LEU A 42 10.12 16.99 14.63
N PRO A 43 10.13 17.97 15.57
CA PRO A 43 11.37 18.55 16.07
C PRO A 43 12.27 17.49 16.75
N LYS A 44 11.68 16.66 17.62
CA LYS A 44 12.39 15.58 18.31
C LYS A 44 12.93 14.53 17.32
N LEU A 45 12.16 14.20 16.28
CA LEU A 45 12.61 13.28 15.24
C LEU A 45 13.79 13.85 14.45
N ARG A 46 13.80 15.16 14.20
CA ARG A 46 14.91 15.86 13.54
C ARG A 46 16.16 15.84 14.40
N GLU A 47 16.04 16.12 15.70
CA GLU A 47 17.16 16.05 16.66
C GLU A 47 17.76 14.64 16.67
N LEU A 48 16.93 13.60 16.78
CA LEU A 48 17.39 12.21 16.74
C LEU A 48 18.13 11.88 15.43
N GLY A 49 17.63 12.36 14.30
CA GLY A 49 18.29 12.18 13.01
C GLY A 49 19.64 12.90 12.94
N GLN A 50 19.76 14.09 13.54
CA GLN A 50 21.00 14.85 13.62
C GLN A 50 22.03 14.17 14.53
N GLU A 51 21.60 13.68 15.70
CA GLU A 51 22.46 12.92 16.62
C GLU A 51 23.02 11.67 15.96
N LEU A 52 22.14 10.88 15.32
CA LEU A 52 22.53 9.65 14.64
C LEU A 52 23.49 9.93 13.48
N TYR A 53 23.26 11.00 12.72
CA TYR A 53 24.17 11.44 11.66
C TYR A 53 25.53 11.86 12.22
N ALA A 54 25.56 12.64 13.30
CA ALA A 54 26.81 13.12 13.90
C ALA A 54 27.65 11.98 14.49
N GLN A 55 27.00 10.97 15.07
CA GLN A 55 27.69 9.84 15.72
C GLN A 55 28.11 8.74 14.74
N HIS A 56 27.31 8.46 13.72
CA HIS A 56 27.48 7.27 12.88
C HIS A 56 27.54 7.56 11.37
N GLY A 57 27.37 8.82 10.98
CA GLY A 57 27.45 9.27 9.59
C GLY A 57 26.22 8.94 8.74
N ALA A 58 26.29 9.37 7.48
CA ALA A 58 25.18 9.28 6.53
C ALA A 58 24.72 7.84 6.26
N GLN A 59 25.66 6.90 6.18
CA GLN A 59 25.36 5.52 5.80
C GLN A 59 24.45 4.83 6.82
N VAL A 60 24.74 5.01 8.11
CA VAL A 60 23.92 4.43 9.19
C VAL A 60 22.56 5.12 9.24
N LEU A 61 22.49 6.45 9.06
CA LEU A 61 21.21 7.15 8.96
C LEU A 61 20.33 6.59 7.83
N LEU A 62 20.89 6.41 6.64
CA LEU A 62 20.16 5.86 5.50
C LEU A 62 19.68 4.42 5.78
N ALA A 63 20.52 3.57 6.39
CA ALA A 63 20.12 2.22 6.78
C ALA A 63 18.98 2.19 7.80
N VAL A 64 19.00 3.09 8.79
CA VAL A 64 17.91 3.25 9.77
C VAL A 64 16.62 3.69 9.07
N LEU A 65 16.70 4.64 8.13
CA LEU A 65 15.53 5.09 7.35
C LEU A 65 14.94 3.95 6.49
N ASP A 66 15.79 3.12 5.88
CA ASP A 66 15.36 1.95 5.12
C ASP A 66 14.61 0.96 6.03
N HIS A 67 15.14 0.72 7.24
CA HIS A 67 14.52 -0.16 8.23
C HIS A 67 13.18 0.35 8.73
N VAL A 68 13.10 1.63 9.11
CA VAL A 68 11.85 2.27 9.56
C VAL A 68 10.80 2.24 8.45
N SER A 69 11.22 2.46 7.19
CA SER A 69 10.31 2.38 6.03
C SER A 69 9.72 0.98 5.86
N ALA A 70 10.52 -0.08 6.06
CA ALA A 70 10.04 -1.46 6.00
C ALA A 70 9.06 -1.78 7.14
N LEU A 71 9.33 -1.32 8.36
CA LEU A 71 8.40 -1.47 9.49
C LEU A 71 7.08 -0.72 9.26
N MET A 72 7.13 0.46 8.64
CA MET A 72 5.92 1.18 8.25
C MET A 72 5.11 0.38 7.22
N ALA A 73 5.75 -0.17 6.19
CA ALA A 73 5.09 -0.99 5.19
C ALA A 73 4.42 -2.23 5.82
N ARG A 74 5.12 -2.91 6.74
CA ARG A 74 4.55 -3.99 7.55
C ARG A 74 3.29 -3.56 8.28
N ARG A 75 3.37 -2.44 9.00
CA ARG A 75 2.24 -1.96 9.82
C ARG A 75 1.02 -1.61 8.97
N VAL A 76 1.23 -1.05 7.77
CA VAL A 76 0.14 -0.85 6.80
C VAL A 76 -0.50 -2.18 6.41
N LEU A 77 0.30 -3.21 6.09
CA LEU A 77 -0.21 -4.52 5.71
C LEU A 77 -0.99 -5.19 6.85
N GLU A 78 -0.50 -5.12 8.08
CA GLU A 78 -1.22 -5.62 9.26
C GLU A 78 -2.61 -4.99 9.36
N LEU A 79 -2.71 -3.66 9.26
CA LEU A 79 -4.00 -2.96 9.28
C LEU A 79 -4.92 -3.38 8.13
N LEU A 80 -4.38 -3.61 6.93
CA LEU A 80 -5.16 -4.06 5.78
C LEU A 80 -5.66 -5.50 5.93
N ILE A 81 -4.88 -6.36 6.60
CA ILE A 81 -5.28 -7.73 6.93
C ILE A 81 -6.37 -7.71 8.01
N ASP A 82 -6.17 -6.94 9.07
CA ASP A 82 -7.10 -6.81 10.20
C ASP A 82 -8.47 -6.28 9.73
N GLU A 83 -8.48 -5.34 8.78
CA GLU A 83 -9.70 -4.78 8.18
C GLU A 83 -10.27 -5.68 7.05
N GLY A 84 -9.67 -6.84 6.78
CA GLY A 84 -10.15 -7.81 5.78
C GLY A 84 -10.01 -7.35 4.32
N ILE A 85 -9.21 -6.31 4.06
CA ILE A 85 -9.01 -5.71 2.73
C ILE A 85 -8.03 -6.55 1.91
N VAL A 86 -7.02 -7.15 2.55
CA VAL A 86 -5.97 -7.94 1.91
C VAL A 86 -5.91 -9.33 2.53
N ASN A 87 -5.68 -10.34 1.70
CA ASN A 87 -5.43 -11.72 2.14
C ASN A 87 -4.38 -12.39 1.24
N GLY A 88 -4.03 -13.64 1.55
CA GLY A 88 -3.02 -14.40 0.82
C GLY A 88 -3.35 -14.72 -0.65
N LYS A 89 -4.50 -14.33 -1.19
CA LYS A 89 -4.81 -14.42 -2.64
C LYS A 89 -4.31 -13.21 -3.42
N TYR A 90 -3.98 -12.11 -2.74
CA TYR A 90 -3.56 -10.86 -3.38
C TYR A 90 -2.10 -10.93 -3.88
N THR A 91 -1.71 -9.92 -4.65
CA THR A 91 -0.34 -9.61 -5.04
C THR A 91 -0.10 -8.16 -4.66
N ALA A 92 1.06 -7.84 -4.10
CA ALA A 92 1.39 -6.49 -3.65
C ALA A 92 2.29 -5.79 -4.67
N GLY A 93 1.88 -4.60 -5.11
CA GLY A 93 2.71 -3.70 -5.90
C GLY A 93 3.29 -2.61 -5.01
N ILE A 94 4.62 -2.55 -4.88
CA ILE A 94 5.32 -1.48 -4.17
C ILE A 94 5.84 -0.50 -5.19
N THR A 95 5.46 0.77 -5.04
CA THR A 95 5.70 1.79 -6.06
C THR A 95 6.57 2.94 -5.55
N ARG A 96 7.23 3.63 -6.50
CA ARG A 96 8.05 4.83 -6.30
C ARG A 96 9.30 4.64 -5.43
N ARG A 97 10.10 5.72 -5.37
CA ARG A 97 11.34 5.80 -4.58
C ARG A 97 11.16 5.48 -3.09
N ALA A 98 9.97 5.67 -2.53
CA ALA A 98 9.73 5.42 -1.12
C ALA A 98 10.00 3.96 -0.73
N GLY A 99 9.69 2.99 -1.61
CA GLY A 99 9.91 1.56 -1.38
C GLY A 99 11.01 0.89 -2.21
N MET A 100 11.55 1.56 -3.23
CA MET A 100 12.47 0.95 -4.22
C MET A 100 13.96 1.30 -4.03
N THR A 101 14.30 2.25 -3.17
CA THR A 101 15.70 2.70 -2.99
C THR A 101 16.41 1.93 -1.89
N GLY A 102 17.73 1.85 -1.96
CA GLY A 102 18.55 1.29 -0.87
C GLY A 102 18.25 -0.19 -0.63
N LEU A 103 18.23 -0.59 0.64
CA LEU A 103 17.92 -1.96 1.06
C LEU A 103 16.42 -2.18 1.31
N LYS A 104 15.58 -1.17 1.10
CA LYS A 104 14.13 -1.24 1.35
C LYS A 104 13.45 -2.40 0.65
N PRO A 105 13.71 -2.72 -0.64
CA PRO A 105 13.03 -3.85 -1.28
C PRO A 105 13.25 -5.16 -0.53
N TYR A 106 14.50 -5.44 -0.14
CA TYR A 106 14.86 -6.63 0.62
C TYR A 106 14.21 -6.64 2.01
N LEU A 107 14.28 -5.51 2.72
CA LEU A 107 13.70 -5.40 4.06
C LEU A 107 12.17 -5.53 4.04
N ILE A 108 11.50 -4.94 3.05
CA ILE A 108 10.05 -5.05 2.89
C ILE A 108 9.67 -6.49 2.54
N LEU A 109 10.37 -7.14 1.60
CA LEU A 109 10.13 -8.56 1.28
C LEU A 109 10.24 -9.42 2.54
N ARG A 110 11.29 -9.22 3.33
CA ARG A 110 11.46 -9.91 4.61
C ARG A 110 10.31 -9.65 5.58
N GLN A 111 9.86 -8.41 5.74
CA GLN A 111 8.72 -8.12 6.61
C GLN A 111 7.42 -8.79 6.13
N ILE A 112 7.19 -8.88 4.82
CA ILE A 112 6.01 -9.54 4.25
C ILE A 112 6.09 -11.06 4.44
N ASP A 113 7.28 -11.62 4.27
CA ASP A 113 7.56 -13.04 4.50
C ASP A 113 7.36 -13.41 5.98
N ASP A 114 7.91 -12.60 6.89
CA ASP A 114 7.74 -12.73 8.35
C ASP A 114 6.25 -12.63 8.78
N LEU A 115 5.42 -11.90 8.03
CA LEU A 115 3.96 -11.83 8.26
C LEU A 115 3.23 -13.10 7.79
N GLY A 116 3.87 -13.97 7.02
CA GLY A 116 3.26 -15.16 6.45
C GLY A 116 2.15 -14.88 5.43
N LEU A 117 2.06 -13.64 4.91
CA LEU A 117 0.92 -13.19 4.09
C LEU A 117 0.78 -14.00 2.80
N PHE A 118 1.90 -14.39 2.18
CA PHE A 118 1.91 -15.05 0.88
C PHE A 118 2.40 -16.51 0.90
N GLY A 119 2.58 -17.09 2.09
CA GLY A 119 3.19 -18.40 2.26
C GLY A 119 4.59 -18.45 1.64
N ASP A 120 4.92 -19.54 0.96
CA ASP A 120 6.30 -19.87 0.57
C ASP A 120 6.87 -19.09 -0.64
N ASP A 121 6.12 -18.19 -1.27
CA ASP A 121 6.56 -17.54 -2.52
C ASP A 121 6.30 -16.03 -2.55
N VAL A 122 6.84 -15.32 -1.54
CA VAL A 122 6.78 -13.86 -1.45
C VAL A 122 7.36 -13.17 -2.69
N ASN A 123 8.44 -13.74 -3.26
CA ASN A 123 9.16 -13.17 -4.40
C ASN A 123 8.31 -13.17 -5.68
N ARG A 124 7.42 -14.15 -5.87
CA ARG A 124 6.48 -14.10 -6.99
C ARG A 124 5.28 -13.21 -6.70
N ARG A 125 4.97 -12.89 -5.45
CA ARG A 125 3.75 -12.17 -5.03
C ARG A 125 3.94 -10.67 -4.80
N VAL A 126 5.17 -10.21 -4.76
CA VAL A 126 5.51 -8.80 -4.57
C VAL A 126 6.23 -8.31 -5.81
N VAL A 127 5.77 -7.20 -6.38
CA VAL A 127 6.40 -6.54 -7.52
C VAL A 127 6.81 -5.12 -7.14
N PHE A 128 8.06 -4.77 -7.44
CA PHE A 128 8.56 -3.41 -7.29
C PHE A 128 8.52 -2.73 -8.66
N VAL A 129 7.76 -1.64 -8.76
CA VAL A 129 7.50 -0.96 -10.03
C VAL A 129 7.62 0.56 -9.87
N GLU A 130 8.20 1.25 -10.84
CA GLU A 130 8.42 2.70 -10.71
C GLU A 130 7.10 3.48 -10.57
N ASP A 131 6.09 3.14 -11.38
CA ASP A 131 4.74 3.70 -11.32
C ASP A 131 3.66 2.61 -11.47
N GLY A 132 3.36 1.93 -10.36
CA GLY A 132 2.30 0.94 -10.33
C GLY A 132 0.89 1.54 -10.29
N LEU A 133 0.74 2.81 -9.89
CA LEU A 133 -0.57 3.44 -9.77
C LEU A 133 -1.09 3.84 -11.16
N ALA A 134 -0.28 4.47 -12.00
CA ALA A 134 -0.69 4.84 -13.35
C ALA A 134 -0.91 3.59 -14.23
N LEU A 135 -0.02 2.59 -14.14
CA LEU A 135 -0.16 1.34 -14.90
C LEU A 135 -1.37 0.52 -14.41
N GLY A 136 -1.52 0.38 -13.09
CA GLY A 136 -2.65 -0.30 -12.48
C GLY A 136 -3.98 0.38 -12.84
N ALA A 137 -4.06 1.71 -12.69
CA ALA A 137 -5.25 2.49 -13.05
C ALA A 137 -5.59 2.38 -14.54
N ASN A 138 -4.60 2.35 -15.44
CA ASN A 138 -4.83 2.19 -16.89
C ASN A 138 -5.41 0.80 -17.22
N VAL A 139 -4.83 -0.26 -16.65
CA VAL A 139 -5.33 -1.64 -16.81
C VAL A 139 -6.73 -1.79 -16.20
N MET A 140 -6.98 -1.20 -15.03
CA MET A 140 -8.30 -1.17 -14.39
C MET A 140 -9.32 -0.40 -15.25
N ALA A 141 -8.97 0.78 -15.74
CA ALA A 141 -9.86 1.62 -16.54
C ALA A 141 -10.25 0.95 -17.86
N GLY A 142 -9.32 0.24 -18.52
CA GLY A 142 -9.61 -0.48 -19.77
C GLY A 142 -10.50 -1.71 -19.59
N CYS A 143 -10.29 -2.49 -18.51
CA CYS A 143 -10.93 -3.79 -18.35
C CYS A 143 -12.16 -3.77 -17.42
N MET A 144 -12.10 -3.02 -16.32
CA MET A 144 -13.11 -3.04 -15.25
C MET A 144 -14.24 -2.03 -15.46
N HIS A 145 -13.98 -0.93 -16.17
CA HIS A 145 -14.98 0.14 -16.36
C HIS A 145 -16.21 -0.32 -17.17
N SER A 146 -16.07 -1.33 -18.05
CA SER A 146 -17.16 -1.77 -18.93
C SER A 146 -17.98 -2.97 -18.44
N LEU A 147 -17.57 -3.66 -17.37
CA LEU A 147 -18.23 -4.87 -16.87
C LEU A 147 -19.07 -4.65 -15.61
N GLY A 148 -18.76 -3.63 -14.81
CA GLY A 148 -19.09 -3.66 -13.39
C GLY A 148 -18.36 -4.80 -12.68
N THR A 149 -18.38 -4.83 -11.34
CA THR A 149 -17.76 -5.89 -10.52
C THR A 149 -18.55 -7.19 -10.69
N PRO A 150 -18.10 -8.20 -11.46
CA PRO A 150 -18.98 -9.31 -11.81
C PRO A 150 -19.25 -10.25 -10.64
N GLN A 151 -18.50 -10.09 -9.52
CA GLN A 151 -18.93 -10.40 -8.14
C GLN A 151 -17.89 -9.97 -7.08
N ASN A 152 -16.59 -9.82 -7.41
CA ASN A 152 -15.60 -8.84 -6.85
C ASN A 152 -14.18 -9.16 -7.37
N PRO A 153 -13.59 -8.38 -8.30
CA PRO A 153 -12.14 -8.25 -8.22
C PRO A 153 -11.65 -6.83 -8.50
N LEU A 154 -10.93 -6.23 -7.55
CA LEU A 154 -10.02 -5.13 -7.87
C LEU A 154 -8.83 -5.73 -8.62
N GLY A 155 -8.88 -5.74 -9.96
CA GLY A 155 -7.74 -6.05 -10.83
C GLY A 155 -7.56 -7.45 -11.37
N GLY A 156 -8.65 -8.22 -11.42
CA GLY A 156 -8.64 -9.57 -11.96
C GLY A 156 -7.99 -10.57 -11.01
N ASN A 157 -8.06 -11.85 -11.38
CA ASN A 157 -7.51 -12.95 -10.58
C ASN A 157 -6.18 -13.41 -11.17
N ARG A 158 -5.16 -13.54 -10.32
CA ARG A 158 -3.84 -14.05 -10.72
C ARG A 158 -3.96 -15.47 -11.28
N GLY A 159 -3.30 -15.73 -12.41
CA GLY A 159 -3.27 -17.05 -13.05
C GLY A 159 -4.53 -17.38 -13.87
N MET A 160 -5.52 -16.49 -13.90
CA MET A 160 -6.68 -16.64 -14.77
C MET A 160 -6.44 -16.01 -16.15
N ALA A 161 -7.21 -16.50 -17.13
CA ALA A 161 -7.31 -15.87 -18.45
C ALA A 161 -7.88 -14.44 -18.34
N CYS A 162 -7.62 -13.63 -19.36
CA CYS A 162 -8.10 -12.25 -19.44
C CYS A 162 -9.63 -12.17 -19.32
N VAL A 163 -10.11 -11.28 -18.44
CA VAL A 163 -11.54 -11.03 -18.22
C VAL A 163 -12.24 -10.46 -19.47
N LEU A 164 -11.49 -9.95 -20.45
CA LEU A 164 -12.04 -9.49 -21.73
C LEU A 164 -12.83 -10.58 -22.48
N GLY A 165 -12.37 -11.84 -22.44
CA GLY A 165 -13.10 -12.95 -23.08
C GLY A 165 -14.47 -13.14 -22.45
N LEU A 166 -14.52 -13.19 -21.11
CA LEU A 166 -15.75 -13.28 -20.33
C LEU A 166 -16.68 -12.08 -20.58
N ARG A 167 -16.11 -10.88 -20.78
CA ARG A 167 -16.88 -9.68 -21.18
C ARG A 167 -17.55 -9.86 -22.53
N MET A 168 -16.80 -10.30 -23.54
CA MET A 168 -17.33 -10.45 -24.90
C MET A 168 -18.47 -11.48 -24.93
N GLU A 169 -18.33 -12.57 -24.16
CA GLU A 169 -19.39 -13.56 -23.99
C GLU A 169 -20.64 -12.98 -23.32
N LEU A 170 -20.48 -12.22 -22.22
CA LEU A 170 -21.60 -11.60 -21.52
C LEU A 170 -22.32 -10.55 -22.37
N GLN A 171 -21.57 -9.76 -23.16
CA GLN A 171 -22.15 -8.75 -24.05
C GLN A 171 -22.94 -9.38 -25.20
N LYS A 172 -22.43 -10.48 -25.78
CA LYS A 172 -23.17 -11.30 -26.75
C LYS A 172 -24.45 -11.87 -26.15
N ALA A 173 -24.36 -12.44 -24.95
CA ALA A 173 -25.52 -13.01 -24.25
C ALA A 173 -26.62 -11.98 -23.93
N ARG A 174 -26.24 -10.70 -23.76
CA ARG A 174 -27.16 -9.58 -23.50
C ARG A 174 -27.57 -8.81 -24.75
N GLY A 175 -27.14 -9.24 -25.94
CA GLY A 175 -27.52 -8.62 -27.22
C GLY A 175 -26.91 -7.24 -27.48
N PHE A 176 -25.81 -6.89 -26.79
CA PHE A 176 -25.10 -5.63 -27.02
C PHE A 176 -24.10 -5.70 -28.19
N VAL A 177 -23.77 -6.92 -28.66
CA VAL A 177 -22.88 -7.21 -29.79
C VAL A 177 -23.34 -8.49 -30.48
#